data_AF-A0A249SZI7-F1
#
_entry.id   AF-A0A249SZI7-F1
#
_cell.length_a   1.000
_cell.length_b   1.000
_cell.length_c   1.000
_cell.angle_alpha   90.00
_cell.angle_beta   90.00
_cell.angle_gamma   90.00
#
_symmetry.space_group_name_H-M   'P 1'
#
loop_
_entity.id
_entity.type
_entity.pdbx_description
1 polymer ?
#
loop_
_entity_poly.entity_id
_entity_poly.type
_entity_poly.pdbx_seq_one_letter_code
_entity_poly.pdbx_strand_id
1 'polypeptide(L)' 'MVETRRNLSATCASNYELTRVWTLTDPCGNTTTAKQIITIQDTTRPNFTTVIPKDTTVSCDKVPTAPAVTGTDV' A
#
# COMPACT_ATOMS: atom_id res chain seq x y z
N MET A 1 20.10 -16.37 -5.75
CA MET A 1 19.58 -15.21 -4.99
C MET A 1 18.53 -15.71 -4.01
N VAL A 2 18.46 -15.13 -2.82
CA VAL A 2 17.39 -15.41 -1.85
C VAL A 2 16.58 -14.14 -1.68
N GLU A 3 15.26 -14.24 -1.77
CA GLU A 3 14.34 -13.12 -1.63
C GLU A 3 13.43 -13.34 -0.44
N THR A 4 13.19 -12.29 0.35
CA THR A 4 12.25 -12.31 1.47
C THR A 4 11.38 -11.06 1.43
N ARG A 5 10.09 -11.22 1.71
CA ARG A 5 9.10 -10.12 1.78
C ARG A 5 8.65 -9.93 3.22
N ARG A 6 8.59 -8.67 3.65
CA ARG A 6 8.01 -8.27 4.93
C ARG A 6 6.94 -7.20 4.69
N ASN A 7 5.71 -7.45 5.11
CA ASN A 7 4.67 -6.42 5.08
C ASN A 7 4.99 -5.32 6.10
N LEU A 8 4.83 -4.07 5.68
CA LEU A 8 5.11 -2.89 6.51
C LEU A 8 3.83 -2.27 7.07
N SER A 9 2.67 -2.57 6.49
CA SER A 9 1.36 -2.13 6.97
C SER A 9 0.40 -3.31 7.09
N ALA A 10 -0.45 -3.27 8.12
CA ALA A 10 -1.54 -4.23 8.33
C ALA A 10 -2.80 -3.85 7.53
N THR A 11 -2.94 -2.58 7.16
CA THR A 11 -4.14 -2.05 6.48
C THR A 11 -3.92 -1.79 5.00
N CYS A 12 -2.67 -1.68 4.55
CA CYS A 12 -2.29 -1.52 3.15
C CYS A 12 -1.26 -2.59 2.78
N ALA A 13 -1.75 -3.73 2.29
CA ALA A 13 -0.91 -4.88 1.96
C ALA A 13 0.09 -4.61 0.80
N SER A 14 -0.19 -3.58 0.00
CA SER A 14 0.69 -3.07 -1.05
C SER A 14 1.99 -2.46 -0.50
N ASN A 15 2.03 -2.10 0.78
CA ASN A 15 3.23 -1.57 1.43
C ASN A 15 4.06 -2.70 2.04
N TYR A 16 5.23 -2.96 1.47
CA TYR A 16 6.13 -4.01 1.94
C TYR A 16 7.58 -3.70 1.64
N GLU A 17 8.47 -4.39 2.36
CA GLU A 17 9.90 -4.40 2.10
C GLU A 17 10.28 -5.72 1.43
N LEU A 18 11.11 -5.64 0.40
CA LEU A 18 11.70 -6.76 -0.30
C LEU A 18 13.21 -6.77 -0.04
N THR A 19 13.70 -7.82 0.58
CA THR A 19 15.14 -8.04 0.79
C THR A 19 15.64 -9.11 -0.17
N ARG A 20 16.62 -8.75 -1.00
CA ARG A 20 17.32 -9.67 -1.92
C ARG A 20 18.76 -9.87 -1.48
N VAL A 21 19.19 -11.12 -1.42
CA VAL A 21 20.57 -11.53 -1.15
C VAL A 21 21.11 -12.21 -2.40
N TRP A 22 22.16 -11.63 -2.97
CA TRP A 22 22.89 -12.14 -4.11
C TRP A 22 24.16 -12.84 -3.61
N THR A 23 24.44 -14.03 -4.13
CA THR A 23 25.69 -14.74 -3.90
C THR A 23 26.33 -14.95 -5.27
N LEU A 24 27.56 -14.46 -5.43
CA LEU A 24 28.35 -14.66 -6.64
C LEU A 24 29.53 -15.55 -6.30
N THR A 25 29.77 -16.55 -7.14
CA THR A 25 30.90 -17.48 -7.03
C THR A 25 31.73 -17.40 -8.30
N ASP A 26 33.04 -17.21 -8.17
CA ASP A 26 33.96 -17.23 -9.31
C ASP A 26 34.41 -18.67 -9.65
N PRO A 27 35.08 -18.89 -10.81
CA PRO A 27 35.56 -20.22 -11.19
C PRO A 27 36.63 -20.80 -10.24
N CYS A 28 37.28 -19.97 -9.44
CA CYS A 28 38.27 -20.38 -8.44
C CYS A 28 37.62 -20.81 -7.12
N GLY A 29 36.29 -20.69 -7.01
CA GLY A 29 35.53 -21.03 -5.82
C GLY A 29 35.41 -19.90 -4.79
N ASN A 30 35.87 -18.69 -5.09
CA ASN A 30 35.67 -17.55 -4.20
C ASN A 30 34.23 -17.09 -4.25
N THR A 31 33.64 -16.81 -3.09
CA THR A 31 32.26 -16.36 -2.98
C THR A 31 32.18 -14.96 -2.38
N THR A 32 31.27 -14.13 -2.90
CA THR A 32 30.87 -12.87 -2.26
C THR A 32 29.36 -12.75 -2.20
N THR A 33 28.86 -11.93 -1.28
CA THR A 33 27.43 -11.68 -1.13
C THR A 33 27.10 -10.19 -1.13
N ALA A 34 25.94 -9.83 -1.69
CA ALA A 34 25.42 -8.48 -1.69
C ALA A 34 23.95 -8.48 -1.25
N LYS A 35 23.59 -7.55 -0.35
CA LYS A 35 22.22 -7.38 0.13
C LYS A 35 21.61 -6.11 -0.46
N GLN A 36 20.42 -6.24 -1.04
CA GLN A 36 19.60 -5.14 -1.53
C GLN A 36 18.29 -5.11 -0.72
N ILE A 37 17.94 -3.93 -0.22
CA ILE A 37 16.65 -3.68 0.46
C ILE A 37 15.85 -2.74 -0.45
N ILE A 38 14.62 -3.13 -0.78
CA ILE A 38 13.72 -2.36 -1.64
C ILE A 38 12.44 -2.11 -0.84
N THR A 39 12.07 -0.84 -0.70
CA THR A 39 10.84 -0.43 0.00
C THR A 39 9.78 -0.08 -1.02
N ILE A 40 8.62 -0.74 -0.92
CA ILE A 40 7.45 -0.51 -1.76
C ILE A 40 6.42 0.21 -0.91
N GLN A 41 5.93 1.34 -1.43
CA GLN A 41 4.94 2.17 -0.77
C GLN A 41 3.90 2.65 -1.78
N ASP A 42 2.64 2.39 -1.46
CA ASP A 42 1.49 3.01 -2.08
C ASP A 42 1.36 4.45 -1.58
N THR A 43 1.29 5.36 -2.55
CA THR A 43 1.14 6.80 -2.36
C THR A 43 -0.11 7.32 -3.05
N THR A 44 -0.88 6.43 -3.69
CA THR A 44 -2.13 6.76 -4.35
C THR A 44 -3.21 6.90 -3.30
N ARG A 45 -4.05 7.92 -3.45
CA ARG A 45 -5.22 8.08 -2.59
C ARG A 45 -6.42 7.36 -3.21
N PRO A 46 -7.32 6.80 -2.40
CA PRO A 46 -8.57 6.25 -2.90
C PRO A 46 -9.36 7.31 -3.65
N ASN A 47 -10.07 6.89 -4.69
CA ASN A 47 -11.07 7.72 -5.35
C ASN A 47 -12.45 7.44 -4.74
N PHE A 48 -13.27 8.48 -4.61
CA PHE A 48 -14.66 8.29 -4.26
C PHE A 48 -15.44 7.91 -5.52
N THR A 49 -16.21 6.82 -5.44
CA THR A 49 -17.09 6.36 -6.52
C THR A 49 -18.46 7.02 -6.46
N THR A 50 -18.77 7.70 -5.35
CA THR A 50 -20.00 8.47 -5.14
C THR A 50 -19.69 9.94 -4.93
N VAL A 51 -20.64 10.81 -5.30
CA VAL A 51 -20.54 12.24 -5.01
C VAL A 51 -20.57 12.46 -3.49
N ILE A 52 -19.55 13.14 -2.97
CA ILE A 52 -19.51 13.51 -1.56
C ILE A 52 -20.57 14.60 -1.30
N PRO A 53 -21.53 14.37 -0.40
CA PRO A 53 -22.53 15.37 -0.07
C PRO A 53 -21.85 16.60 0.52
N LYS A 54 -22.30 17.78 0.10
CA LYS A 54 -21.90 19.02 0.74
C LYS A 54 -22.67 19.21 2.05
N ASP A 55 -22.07 19.92 2.98
CA ASP A 55 -22.73 20.36 4.20
C ASP A 55 -24.04 21.08 3.84
N THR A 56 -25.12 20.69 4.50
CA THR A 56 -26.46 21.23 4.27
C THR A 56 -27.10 21.53 5.62
N THR A 57 -27.69 22.72 5.74
CA THR A 57 -28.46 23.10 6.94
C THR A 57 -29.93 22.77 6.71
N VAL A 58 -30.53 22.08 7.68
CA VAL A 58 -31.92 21.63 7.63
C VAL A 58 -32.58 21.89 8.98
N SER A 59 -33.91 21.98 8.98
CA SER A 59 -34.68 22.01 10.23
C SER A 59 -34.57 20.67 10.96
N CYS A 60 -34.73 20.69 12.29
CA CYS A 60 -34.52 19.50 13.13
C CYS A 60 -35.39 18.29 12.72
N ASP A 61 -36.57 18.55 12.16
CA ASP A 61 -37.53 17.57 11.66
C ASP A 61 -37.32 17.17 10.18
N LYS A 62 -36.32 17.76 9.50
CA LYS A 62 -36.05 17.58 8.06
C LYS A 62 -34.63 17.08 7.78
N VAL A 63 -34.01 16.39 8.73
CA VAL A 63 -32.70 15.75 8.51
C VAL A 63 -32.86 14.57 7.54
N PRO A 64 -32.26 14.63 6.33
CA PRO A 64 -32.33 13.53 5.39
C PRO A 64 -31.45 12.37 5.88
N THR A 65 -31.75 11.15 5.43
CA THR A 65 -30.87 10.01 5.65
C THR A 65 -29.53 10.24 4.96
N ALA A 66 -28.43 9.97 5.66
CA ALA A 66 -27.10 10.09 5.10
C ALA A 66 -26.95 9.12 3.91
N PRO A 67 -26.48 9.59 2.74
CA PRO A 67 -26.23 8.71 1.62
C PRO A 67 -25.01 7.82 1.90
N ALA A 68 -25.02 6.61 1.35
CA ALA A 68 -23.86 5.72 1.41
C ALA A 68 -22.73 6.31 0.57
N VAL A 69 -21.58 6.54 1.19
CA VAL A 69 -20.35 6.95 0.50
C VAL A 69 -19.48 5.73 0.28
N THR A 70 -19.10 5.49 -0.97
CA THR A 70 -18.18 4.42 -1.35
C THR A 70 -16.96 5.00 -2.06
N GLY A 71 -15.84 4.30 -1.95
CA GLY A 71 -14.59 4.63 -2.63
C GLY A 71 -13.86 3.36 -3.04
N THR A 72 -13.05 3.48 -4.08
CA THR A 72 -12.15 2.42 -4.52
C THR A 72 -10.71 2.88 -4.44
N ASP A 73 -9.85 1.96 -4.05
CA ASP A 73 -8.41 2.13 -3.95
C ASP A 73 -7.77 1.04 -4.83
N VAL A 74 -6.74 1.40 -5.59
CA VAL A 74 -6.14 0.54 -6.63
C VAL A 74 -4.68 0.25 -6.35
#